data_AF-A0A960B3Q7-F1
#
_entry.id   AF-A0A960B3Q7-F1
#
_cell.length_a   1.000
_cell.length_b   1.000
_cell.length_c   1.000
_cell.angle_alpha   90.00
_cell.angle_beta   90.00
_cell.angle_gamma   90.00
#
_symmetry.space_group_name_H-M   'P 1'
#
loop_
_entity.id
_entity.type
_entity.pdbx_description
1 polymer ?
#
loop_
_entity_poly.entity_id
_entity_poly.type
_entity_poly.pdbx_seq_one_letter_code
_entity_poly.pdbx_strand_id
1 'polypeptide(L)'
;MRDQDVTSSAELRVRLPRLRATLANARITERAQLGRRPVQPDLVSCAKADTMDALTAYVEAIESLCWPVPRELRAEINLRRTIR
;
A
#
# COMPACT_ATOMS: atom_id res chain seq x y z
N MET A 1 9.27 -3.92 27.21
CA MET A 1 8.39 -4.99 26.69
C MET A 1 8.16 -4.68 25.22
N ARG A 2 8.95 -5.29 24.32
CA ARG A 2 8.74 -5.21 22.87
C ARG A 2 8.32 -6.61 22.47
N ASP A 3 7.02 -6.85 22.45
CA ASP A 3 6.46 -7.99 21.76
C ASP A 3 6.68 -7.75 20.27
N GLN A 4 7.86 -8.16 19.78
CA GLN A 4 8.09 -8.29 18.37
C GLN A 4 7.17 -9.42 17.92
N ASP A 5 6.04 -9.04 17.31
CA ASP A 5 5.26 -9.91 16.44
C ASP A 5 6.21 -10.47 15.38
N VAL A 6 6.86 -11.60 15.69
CA VAL A 6 7.57 -12.43 14.72
C VAL A 6 6.47 -13.04 13.85
N THR A 7 5.89 -12.22 12.98
CA THR A 7 4.91 -12.69 11.99
C THR A 7 5.65 -13.72 11.17
N SER A 8 5.23 -14.98 11.28
CA SER A 8 5.98 -16.07 10.66
C SER A 8 5.96 -15.92 9.14
N SER A 9 6.99 -16.40 8.44
CA SER A 9 6.99 -16.38 6.96
C SER A 9 5.75 -17.07 6.37
N ALA A 10 5.20 -18.08 7.07
CA ALA A 10 3.94 -18.72 6.71
C ALA A 10 2.74 -17.77 6.81
N GLU A 11 2.60 -17.02 7.90
CA GLU A 11 1.55 -16.01 8.07
C GLU A 11 1.65 -14.89 7.03
N LEU A 12 2.86 -14.42 6.73
CA LEU A 12 3.08 -13.40 5.71
C LEU A 12 2.64 -13.89 4.32
N ARG A 13 2.93 -15.14 3.98
CA ARG A 13 2.48 -15.75 2.71
C ARG A 13 0.96 -15.83 2.62
N VAL A 14 0.28 -16.17 3.71
CA VAL A 14 -1.19 -16.19 3.77
C VAL A 14 -1.77 -14.77 3.69
N ARG A 15 -1.10 -13.77 4.26
CA ARG A 15 -1.54 -12.37 4.26
C ARG A 15 -1.27 -11.65 2.94
N LEU A 16 -0.28 -12.08 2.16
CA LEU A 16 0.16 -11.40 0.93
C LEU A 16 -0.96 -11.17 -0.10
N PRO A 17 -1.83 -12.17 -0.41
CA PRO A 17 -2.96 -11.96 -1.32
C PRO A 17 -3.94 -10.90 -0.79
N ARG A 18 -4.17 -10.87 0.53
CA ARG A 18 -5.04 -9.87 1.18
C ARG A 18 -4.43 -8.47 1.07
N LEU A 19 -3.14 -8.31 1.32
CA LEU A 19 -2.44 -7.02 1.16
C LEU A 19 -2.49 -6.53 -0.29
N ARG A 20 -2.30 -7.45 -1.26
CA ARG A 20 -2.44 -7.13 -2.68
C ARG A 20 -3.86 -6.66 -3.02
N ALA A 21 -4.89 -7.33 -2.50
CA ALA A 21 -6.28 -6.92 -2.67
C ALA A 21 -6.57 -5.57 -2.02
N THR A 22 -6.05 -5.32 -0.82
CA THR A 22 -6.15 -4.02 -0.14
C THR A 22 -5.52 -2.90 -0.97
N LEU A 23 -4.31 -3.10 -1.51
CA LEU A 23 -3.67 -2.14 -2.39
C LEU A 23 -4.48 -1.89 -3.67
N ALA A 24 -5.03 -2.94 -4.29
CA ALA A 24 -5.88 -2.79 -5.47
C ALA A 24 -7.13 -1.96 -5.16
N ASN A 25 -7.79 -2.23 -4.03
CA ASN A 25 -8.97 -1.49 -3.57
C ASN A 25 -8.63 -0.03 -3.26
N ALA A 26 -7.51 0.24 -2.58
CA ALA A 26 -7.07 1.60 -2.28
C ALA A 26 -6.85 2.42 -3.56
N ARG A 27 -6.18 1.85 -4.57
CA ARG A 27 -6.03 2.49 -5.90
C ARG A 27 -7.36 2.77 -6.60
N ILE A 28 -8.33 1.86 -6.50
CA ILE A 28 -9.67 2.06 -7.06
C ILE A 28 -10.35 3.23 -6.35
N THR A 29 -10.32 3.26 -5.02
CA THR A 29 -10.89 4.34 -4.21
C THR A 29 -10.24 5.68 -4.52
N GLU A 30 -8.91 5.75 -4.58
CA GLU A 30 -8.16 6.96 -4.95
C GLU A 30 -8.59 7.49 -6.31
N ARG A 31 -8.66 6.62 -7.33
CA ARG A 31 -9.16 6.99 -8.66
C ARG A 31 -10.61 7.46 -8.63
N ALA A 32 -11.46 6.79 -7.86
CA ALA A 32 -12.85 7.18 -7.71
C ALA A 32 -12.97 8.57 -7.09
N GLN A 33 -12.21 8.90 -6.03
CA GLN A 33 -12.23 10.23 -5.41
C GLN A 33 -11.70 11.32 -6.35
N LEU A 34 -10.64 11.05 -7.12
CA LEU A 34 -10.12 11.97 -8.13
C LEU A 34 -11.12 12.24 -9.27
N GLY A 35 -11.97 11.26 -9.60
CA GLY A 35 -13.01 11.37 -10.61
C GLY A 35 -14.31 12.03 -10.15
N ARG A 36 -14.49 12.29 -8.84
CA ARG A 36 -15.73 12.87 -8.31
C ARG A 36 -15.89 14.34 -8.69
N ARG A 37 -17.15 14.76 -8.86
CA ARG A 37 -17.55 16.17 -9.04
C ARG A 37 -18.72 16.49 -8.09
N PRO A 38 -18.57 17.45 -7.15
CA PRO A 38 -17.35 18.23 -6.90
C PRO A 38 -16.22 17.38 -6.32
N VAL A 39 -14.97 17.79 -6.58
CA VAL A 39 -13.78 17.19 -5.96
C VAL A 39 -13.79 17.55 -4.47
N GLN A 40 -13.57 16.55 -3.61
CA GLN A 40 -13.45 16.75 -2.17
C GLN A 40 -11.97 16.56 -1.78
N PRO A 41 -11.20 17.65 -1.57
CA PRO A 41 -9.75 17.59 -1.37
C PRO A 41 -9.33 16.71 -0.19
N ASP A 42 -10.12 16.72 0.90
CA ASP A 42 -9.85 15.91 2.09
C ASP A 42 -10.00 14.42 1.77
N LEU A 43 -11.05 14.02 1.05
CA LEU A 43 -11.25 12.63 0.65
C LEU A 43 -10.17 12.15 -0.33
N VAL A 44 -9.71 13.01 -1.23
CA VAL A 44 -8.58 12.70 -2.13
C VAL A 44 -7.29 12.54 -1.33
N SER A 45 -7.06 13.40 -0.33
CA SER A 45 -5.88 13.33 0.52
C SER A 45 -5.85 12.07 1.38
N CYS A 46 -6.98 11.71 1.99
CA CYS A 46 -7.14 10.45 2.71
C CYS A 46 -6.93 9.25 1.79
N ALA A 47 -7.56 9.23 0.61
CA ALA A 47 -7.40 8.10 -0.32
C ALA A 47 -5.96 7.95 -0.84
N LYS A 48 -5.22 9.05 -1.03
CA LYS A 48 -3.79 9.02 -1.34
C LYS A 48 -2.95 8.43 -0.20
N ALA A 49 -3.26 8.79 1.04
CA ALA A 49 -2.61 8.25 2.22
C ALA A 49 -2.89 6.74 2.36
N ASP A 50 -4.16 6.33 2.24
CA ASP A 50 -4.57 4.92 2.28
C ASP A 50 -3.84 4.07 1.23
N THR A 51 -3.70 4.59 -0.01
CA THR A 51 -2.94 3.90 -1.05
C THR A 51 -1.46 3.79 -0.68
N MET A 52 -0.86 4.82 -0.09
CA MET A 52 0.54 4.79 0.35
C MET A 52 0.78 3.78 1.47
N ASP A 53 -0.12 3.72 2.44
CA ASP A 53 -0.02 2.78 3.55
C ASP A 53 -0.19 1.33 3.06
N ALA A 54 -1.17 1.08 2.18
CA ALA A 54 -1.37 -0.24 1.58
C ALA A 54 -0.19 -0.67 0.70
N LEU A 55 0.41 0.26 -0.05
CA LEU A 55 1.57 0.00 -0.89
C LEU A 55 2.79 -0.33 -0.06
N THR A 56 3.03 0.43 1.01
CA THR A 56 4.14 0.22 1.94
C THR A 56 4.00 -1.13 2.64
N ALA A 57 2.82 -1.45 3.20
CA ALA A 57 2.57 -2.72 3.87
C ALA A 57 2.74 -3.94 2.93
N TYR A 58 2.34 -3.81 1.66
CA TYR A 58 2.53 -4.89 0.68
C TYR A 58 4.01 -5.08 0.33
N VAL A 59 4.77 -4.00 0.14
CA VAL A 59 6.22 -4.06 -0.14
C VAL A 59 6.99 -4.61 1.05
N GLU A 60 6.71 -4.13 2.26
CA GLU A 60 7.34 -4.63 3.50
C GLU A 60 7.09 -6.13 3.69
N ALA A 61 5.90 -6.62 3.36
CA ALA A 61 5.60 -8.06 3.42
C ALA A 61 6.41 -8.88 2.39
N ILE A 62 6.64 -8.35 1.19
CA ILE A 62 7.51 -8.98 0.18
C ILE A 62 8.97 -8.99 0.67
N GLU A 63 9.45 -7.87 1.20
CA GLU A 63 10.82 -7.73 1.71
C GLU A 63 11.07 -8.64 2.91
N SER A 64 10.10 -8.76 3.81
CA SER A 64 10.15 -9.67 4.97
C SER A 64 10.18 -11.15 4.59
N LEU A 65 9.72 -11.49 3.38
CA LEU A 65 9.85 -12.84 2.80
C LEU A 65 11.18 -13.04 2.05
N CYS A 66 12.07 -12.04 2.05
CA CYS A 66 13.29 -11.99 1.24
C CYS A 66 13.00 -12.16 -0.27
N TRP A 67 11.81 -11.75 -0.73
CA TRP A 67 11.44 -11.82 -2.13
C TRP A 67 11.84 -10.55 -2.87
N PRO A 68 12.13 -10.64 -4.18
CA PRO A 68 12.42 -9.46 -4.97
C PRO A 68 11.17 -8.58 -5.08
N VAL A 69 11.30 -7.31 -4.70
CA VAL A 69 10.22 -6.32 -4.88
C VAL A 69 10.16 -5.88 -6.35
N PRO A 70 9.00 -5.97 -7.01
CA PRO A 70 8.80 -5.46 -8.37
C PRO A 70 9.22 -3.98 -8.51
N ARG A 71 9.91 -3.66 -9.61
CA ARG A 71 10.46 -2.31 -9.86
C ARG A 71 9.35 -1.25 -9.91
N GLU A 72 8.18 -1.63 -10.41
CA GLU A 72 7.01 -0.77 -10.55
C GLU A 72 6.52 -0.27 -9.20
N LEU A 73 6.53 -1.12 -8.15
CA LEU A 73 6.14 -0.73 -6.80
C LEU A 73 7.13 0.25 -6.18
N ARG A 74 8.44 0.00 -6.39
CA ARG A 74 9.49 0.92 -5.94
C ARG A 74 9.40 2.28 -6.63
N ALA A 75 9.17 2.29 -7.94
CA ALA A 75 8.98 3.50 -8.70
C ALA A 75 7.75 4.29 -8.21
N GLU A 76 6.63 3.60 -7.93
CA GLU A 76 5.43 4.23 -7.40
C GLU A 76 5.64 4.84 -6.02
N ILE A 77 6.31 4.14 -5.08
CA ILE A 77 6.65 4.68 -3.76
C ILE A 77 7.49 5.94 -3.91
N ASN A 78 8.54 5.89 -4.73
CA ASN A 78 9.43 7.04 -4.95
C ASN A 78 8.66 8.23 -5.53
N LEU A 79 7.85 8.00 -6.57
CA LEU A 79 7.03 9.05 -7.18
C LEU A 79 6.11 9.73 -6.16
N ARG A 80 5.40 8.93 -5.36
CA ARG A 80 4.44 9.44 -4.36
C ARG A 80 5.12 10.16 -3.20
N ARG A 81 6.38 9.81 -2.87
CA ARG A 81 7.19 10.54 -1.88
C ARG A 81 7.69 11.89 -2.40
N THR A 82 8.01 11.99 -3.69
CA THR A 82 8.54 13.25 -4.29
C THR A 82 7.45 14.29 -4.55
N ILE A 83 6.20 13.87 -4.77
CA ILE A 83 5.07 14.78 -5.09
C ILE A 83 4.42 15.37 -3.82
N ARG A 84 4.82 14.94 -2.63
CA ARG A 84 4.28 15.42 -1.34
C ARG A 84 4.96 16.69 -0.88
#